data_AF-A0A3A5VXZ5-F1
#
_entry.id   AF-A0A3A5VXZ5-F1
#
_cell.length_a   1.000
_cell.length_b   1.000
_cell.length_c   1.000
_cell.angle_alpha   90.00
_cell.angle_beta   90.00
_cell.angle_gamma   90.00
#
_symmetry.space_group_name_H-M   'P 1'
#
loop_
_entity.id
_entity.type
_entity.pdbx_description
1 polymer ?
#
loop_
_entity_poly.entity_id
_entity_poly.type
_entity_poly.pdbx_seq_one_letter_code
_entity_poly.pdbx_strand_id
1 'polypeptide(L)'
;DYVWEPLGLGVSMQWVILGLFVGCAMGSAGAQARSMFSQLTPKSRASEFFGFFGFLGKSAAMIGTALYAVASTTFDSRVAILSITIVILAGTFLTSRVDLEEGIRVAEEEDARAFGLLNDAEVNE
;
A
#
# COMPACT_ATOMS: atom_id res chain seq x y z
N ASP A 1 31.98 1.20 -7.60
CA ASP A 1 33.04 2.23 -7.63
C ASP A 1 32.96 3.16 -8.83
N TYR A 2 32.69 2.68 -10.05
CA TYR A 2 32.66 3.49 -11.29
C TYR A 2 31.69 4.69 -11.38
N VAL A 3 30.64 4.79 -10.57
CA VAL A 3 29.65 5.90 -10.64
C VAL A 3 29.94 7.01 -9.61
N TRP A 4 30.59 6.67 -8.49
CA TRP A 4 30.72 7.55 -7.32
C TRP A 4 32.14 8.10 -7.10
N GLU A 5 33.17 7.42 -7.63
CA GLU A 5 34.56 7.91 -7.67
C GLU A 5 34.74 9.29 -8.32
N PRO A 6 34.14 9.59 -9.50
CA PRO A 6 34.34 10.90 -10.15
C PRO A 6 33.60 12.05 -9.44
N LEU A 7 32.71 11.76 -8.50
CA LEU A 7 31.93 12.75 -7.75
C LEU A 7 32.56 13.10 -6.38
N GLY A 8 33.62 12.40 -5.95
CA GLY A 8 34.28 12.65 -4.65
C GLY A 8 33.37 12.43 -3.44
N LEU A 9 32.26 11.70 -3.61
CA LEU A 9 31.24 11.52 -2.58
C LEU A 9 31.68 10.43 -1.61
N GLY A 10 31.98 10.83 -0.38
CA GLY A 10 32.29 9.91 0.72
C GLY A 10 31.13 8.94 0.99
N VAL A 11 31.45 7.79 1.58
CA VAL A 11 30.50 6.70 1.90
C VAL A 11 29.25 7.23 2.62
N SER A 12 29.39 8.20 3.53
CA SER A 12 28.27 8.82 4.23
C SER A 12 27.28 9.53 3.29
N MET A 13 27.75 10.28 2.28
CA MET A 13 26.86 10.92 1.30
C MET A 13 26.18 9.91 0.39
N GLN A 14 26.86 8.81 0.04
CA GLN A 14 26.26 7.74 -0.76
C GLN A 14 25.05 7.13 -0.04
N TRP A 15 25.19 6.83 1.26
CA TRP A 15 24.08 6.34 2.08
C TRP A 15 22.95 7.36 2.23
N VAL A 16 23.26 8.65 2.38
CA VAL A 16 22.25 9.71 2.45
C VAL A 16 21.45 9.82 1.15
N ILE A 17 22.14 9.81 0.00
CA ILE A 17 21.49 9.89 -1.31
C ILE A 17 20.63 8.65 -1.55
N LEU A 18 21.16 7.45 -1.30
CA LEU A 18 20.39 6.20 -1.42
C LEU A 18 19.18 6.19 -0.49
N GLY A 19 19.35 6.59 0.77
CA GLY A 19 18.26 6.70 1.74
C GLY A 19 17.19 7.70 1.30
N LEU A 20 17.59 8.84 0.71
CA LEU A 20 16.68 9.84 0.17
C LEU A 20 15.85 9.27 -1.00
N PHE A 21 16.50 8.60 -1.96
CA PHE A 21 15.81 7.99 -3.10
C PHE A 21 14.85 6.89 -2.66
N VAL A 22 15.28 5.99 -1.77
CA VAL A 22 14.44 4.92 -1.23
C VAL A 22 13.28 5.50 -0.43
N GLY A 23 13.54 6.48 0.44
CA GLY A 23 12.53 7.15 1.24
C GLY A 23 11.49 7.88 0.38
N CYS A 24 11.95 8.56 -0.68
CA CYS A 24 11.07 9.21 -1.64
C CYS A 24 10.19 8.18 -2.37
N ALA A 25 10.79 7.11 -2.92
CA ALA A 25 10.06 6.07 -3.62
C ALA A 25 9.03 5.35 -2.73
N MET A 26 9.41 4.96 -1.51
CA MET A 26 8.50 4.33 -0.54
C MET A 26 7.41 5.29 -0.07
N GLY A 27 7.74 6.57 0.14
CA GLY A 27 6.79 7.62 0.52
C GLY A 27 5.73 7.86 -0.55
N SER A 28 6.14 7.97 -1.81
CA SER A 28 5.23 8.14 -2.95
C SER A 28 4.30 6.95 -3.13
N ALA A 29 4.78 5.72 -2.96
CA ALA A 29 3.94 4.52 -3.04
C ALA A 29 2.90 4.50 -1.89
N GLY A 30 3.32 4.83 -0.66
CA GLY A 30 2.42 4.90 0.50
C GLY A 30 1.36 6.00 0.39
N ALA A 31 1.70 7.17 -0.16
CA ALA A 31 0.77 8.27 -0.38
C ALA A 31 -0.28 7.94 -1.46
N GLN A 32 0.16 7.35 -2.58
CA GLN A 32 -0.73 6.94 -3.67
C GLN A 32 -1.76 5.90 -3.20
N ALA A 33 -1.33 4.88 -2.44
CA ALA A 33 -2.24 3.86 -1.94
C ALA A 33 -3.37 4.44 -1.07
N ARG A 34 -3.06 5.42 -0.20
CA ARG A 34 -4.08 6.08 0.64
C ARG A 34 -5.04 6.94 -0.16
N SER A 35 -4.53 7.68 -1.15
CA SER A 35 -5.36 8.54 -2.01
C SER A 35 -6.29 7.74 -2.92
N MET A 36 -5.81 6.59 -3.44
CA MET A 36 -6.64 5.65 -4.19
C MET A 36 -7.71 5.04 -3.29
N PHE A 37 -7.34 4.59 -2.10
CA PHE A 37 -8.29 4.00 -1.15
C PHE A 37 -9.38 4.98 -0.70
N SER A 38 -9.06 6.27 -0.52
CA SER A 38 -10.05 7.28 -0.16
C SER A 38 -11.11 7.52 -1.25
N GLN A 39 -10.76 7.31 -2.53
CA GLN A 39 -11.69 7.47 -3.65
C GLN A 39 -12.60 6.24 -3.82
N LEU A 40 -12.12 5.04 -3.48
CA LEU A 40 -12.91 3.81 -3.52
C LEU A 40 -13.85 3.61 -2.31
N THR A 41 -13.74 4.45 -1.28
CA THR A 41 -14.48 4.25 -0.03
C THR A 41 -15.78 5.07 -0.02
N PRO A 42 -16.96 4.45 0.14
CA PRO A 42 -18.24 5.17 0.22
C PRO A 42 -18.32 6.02 1.50
N LYS A 43 -18.92 7.22 1.41
CA LYS A 43 -18.94 8.20 2.51
C LYS A 43 -19.76 7.70 3.70
N SER A 44 -20.82 6.94 3.44
CA SER A 44 -21.67 6.36 4.50
C SER A 44 -20.95 5.40 5.45
N ARG A 45 -19.85 4.74 5.02
CA ARG A 45 -19.10 3.74 5.83
C ARG A 45 -17.60 4.01 5.90
N ALA A 46 -17.18 5.23 5.63
CA ALA A 46 -15.75 5.58 5.53
C ALA A 46 -14.92 5.14 6.75
N SER A 47 -15.45 5.32 7.96
CA SER A 47 -14.76 4.96 9.21
C SER A 47 -14.46 3.45 9.34
N GLU A 48 -15.35 2.57 8.85
CA GLU A 48 -15.16 1.12 8.91
C GLU A 48 -14.09 0.67 7.91
N PHE A 49 -14.16 1.15 6.67
CA PHE A 49 -13.20 0.82 5.62
C PHE A 49 -11.80 1.35 5.93
N PHE A 50 -11.67 2.57 6.47
CA PHE A 50 -10.37 3.09 6.93
C PHE A 50 -9.83 2.32 8.14
N GLY A 51 -10.70 1.84 9.04
CA GLY A 51 -10.34 0.94 10.12
C GLY A 51 -9.75 -0.38 9.61
N PHE A 52 -10.41 -1.01 8.63
CA PHE A 52 -9.91 -2.22 7.98
C PHE A 52 -8.61 -2.00 7.20
N PHE A 53 -8.47 -0.88 6.47
CA PHE A 53 -7.23 -0.53 5.77
C PHE A 53 -6.03 -0.42 6.73
N GLY A 54 -6.23 0.25 7.87
CA GLY A 54 -5.21 0.34 8.92
C GLY A 54 -4.87 -1.02 9.53
N PHE A 55 -5.87 -1.87 9.76
CA PHE A 55 -5.66 -3.23 10.26
C PHE A 55 -4.89 -4.10 9.27
N LEU A 56 -5.28 -4.09 7.99
CA LEU A 56 -4.60 -4.83 6.92
C LEU A 56 -3.13 -4.40 6.78
N GLY A 57 -2.85 -3.10 6.85
CA GLY A 57 -1.48 -2.59 6.83
C GLY A 57 -0.63 -3.12 7.98
N LYS A 58 -1.16 -3.14 9.21
CA LYS A 58 -0.47 -3.68 10.38
C LYS A 58 -0.29 -5.20 10.28
N SER A 59 -1.32 -5.93 9.88
CA SER A 59 -1.29 -7.38 9.69
C SER A 59 -0.29 -7.79 8.61
N ALA A 60 -0.24 -7.07 7.48
CA ALA A 60 0.75 -7.29 6.43
C ALA A 60 2.19 -7.08 6.92
N ALA A 61 2.43 -6.06 7.74
CA ALA A 61 3.75 -5.84 8.34
C ALA A 61 4.15 -6.99 9.30
N MET A 62 3.22 -7.50 10.10
CA MET A 62 3.47 -8.65 10.98
C MET A 62 3.76 -9.91 10.17
N ILE A 63 2.97 -10.20 9.13
CA ILE A 63 3.17 -11.37 8.25
C ILE A 63 4.50 -11.27 7.50
N GLY A 64 4.83 -10.10 6.93
CA GLY A 64 6.10 -9.89 6.23
C GLY A 64 7.31 -10.09 7.13
N THR A 65 7.23 -9.60 8.38
CA THR A 65 8.29 -9.78 9.39
C THR A 65 8.42 -11.25 9.80
N ALA A 66 7.30 -11.94 10.04
CA ALA A 66 7.31 -13.36 10.38
C ALA A 66 7.87 -14.21 9.23
N LEU A 67 7.46 -13.95 8.00
CA LEU A 67 7.97 -14.62 6.80
C LEU A 67 9.49 -14.40 6.65
N TYR A 68 9.96 -13.16 6.83
CA TYR A 68 11.38 -12.85 6.79
C TYR A 68 12.17 -13.59 7.89
N ALA A 69 11.65 -13.62 9.11
CA ALA A 69 12.29 -14.32 10.23
C ALA A 69 12.45 -15.82 9.96
N VAL A 70 11.39 -16.47 9.44
CA VAL A 70 11.42 -17.90 9.07
C VAL A 70 12.34 -18.17 7.89
N ALA A 71 12.31 -17.31 6.85
CA ALA A 71 13.16 -17.47 5.68
C ALA A 71 14.65 -17.26 6.01
N SER A 72 14.96 -16.29 6.87
CA SER A 72 16.32 -15.98 7.31
C SER A 72 16.94 -17.10 8.16
N THR A 73 16.13 -17.74 9.01
CA THR A 73 16.60 -18.84 9.88
C THR A 73 16.82 -20.17 9.15
N THR A 74 16.14 -20.42 8.03
CA THR A 74 16.13 -21.74 7.37
C THR A 74 17.11 -21.84 6.19
N PHE A 75 17.31 -20.78 5.40
CA PHE A 75 17.93 -20.89 4.06
C PHE A 75 19.03 -19.87 3.73
N ASP A 76 19.56 -19.14 4.72
CA ASP A 76 20.57 -18.06 4.55
C ASP A 76 19.98 -16.72 4.04
N SER A 77 20.66 -15.60 4.31
CA SER A 77 20.14 -14.22 4.11
C SER A 77 19.73 -13.95 2.65
N ARG A 78 20.33 -14.66 1.69
CA ARG A 78 20.05 -14.53 0.26
C ARG A 78 18.65 -15.02 -0.11
N VAL A 79 18.20 -16.11 0.50
CA VAL A 79 16.87 -16.69 0.24
C VAL A 79 15.78 -15.86 0.90
N ALA A 80 16.07 -15.23 2.04
CA ALA A 80 15.15 -14.29 2.70
C ALA A 80 14.87 -13.03 1.86
N ILE A 81 15.88 -12.51 1.16
CA ILE A 81 15.70 -11.37 0.24
C ILE A 81 14.89 -11.80 -1.00
N LEU A 82 15.11 -13.02 -1.50
CA LEU A 82 14.31 -13.57 -2.61
C LEU A 82 12.83 -13.75 -2.24
N SER A 83 12.52 -14.22 -1.02
CA SER A 83 11.13 -14.37 -0.60
C SER A 83 10.39 -13.04 -0.54
N ILE A 84 11.03 -11.98 -0.03
CA ILE A 84 10.45 -10.62 -0.03
C ILE A 84 10.21 -10.14 -1.46
N THR A 85 11.18 -10.38 -2.34
CA THR A 85 11.07 -9.98 -3.76
C THR A 85 9.88 -10.65 -4.44
N ILE A 86 9.65 -11.96 -4.20
CA ILE A 86 8.51 -12.70 -4.74
C ILE A 86 7.19 -12.12 -4.23
N VAL A 87 7.10 -11.81 -2.93
CA VAL A 87 5.89 -11.20 -2.34
C VAL A 87 5.61 -9.83 -2.94
N ILE A 88 6.63 -8.99 -3.14
CA ILE A 88 6.49 -7.68 -3.78
C ILE A 88 5.98 -7.86 -5.22
N LEU A 89 6.60 -8.74 -6.02
CA LEU A 89 6.19 -8.97 -7.41
C LEU A 89 4.77 -9.52 -7.51
N ALA A 90 4.40 -10.46 -6.64
CA ALA A 90 3.04 -11.00 -6.57
C ALA A 90 2.03 -9.89 -6.20
N GLY A 91 2.37 -9.03 -5.24
CA GLY A 91 1.57 -7.86 -4.87
C GLY A 91 1.42 -6.88 -6.03
N THR A 92 2.50 -6.49 -6.68
CA THR A 92 2.47 -5.59 -7.85
C THR A 92 1.64 -6.16 -8.99
N PHE A 93 1.77 -7.46 -9.28
CA PHE A 93 0.97 -8.13 -10.30
C PHE A 93 -0.52 -8.11 -9.95
N LEU A 94 -0.88 -8.40 -8.70
CA LEU A 94 -2.26 -8.37 -8.24
C LEU A 94 -2.86 -6.97 -8.35
N THR A 95 -2.13 -5.94 -7.89
CA THR A 95 -2.59 -4.54 -7.95
C THR A 95 -2.72 -4.05 -9.39
N SER A 96 -1.92 -4.56 -10.33
CA SER A 96 -2.05 -4.21 -11.76
C SER A 96 -3.35 -4.67 -12.42
N ARG A 97 -4.09 -5.60 -11.77
CA ARG A 97 -5.39 -6.09 -12.24
C ARG A 97 -6.58 -5.37 -11.59
N VAL A 98 -6.34 -4.49 -10.63
CA VAL A 98 -7.40 -3.72 -9.98
C VAL A 98 -7.76 -2.55 -10.87
N ASP A 99 -9.00 -2.57 -11.37
CA ASP A 99 -9.60 -1.44 -12.07
C ASP A 99 -10.12 -0.44 -11.04
N LEU A 100 -9.46 0.72 -10.94
CA LEU A 100 -9.86 1.77 -10.02
C LEU A 100 -11.15 2.47 -10.46
N GLU A 101 -11.42 2.54 -11.76
CA GLU A 101 -12.53 3.30 -12.33
C GLU A 101 -13.87 2.61 -12.03
N GLU A 102 -13.89 1.28 -12.16
CA GLU A 102 -15.03 0.46 -11.74
C GLU A 102 -15.22 0.51 -10.21
N GLY A 103 -14.13 0.55 -9.44
CA GLY A 103 -14.19 0.65 -7.98
C GLY A 103 -14.83 1.95 -7.48
N ILE A 104 -14.54 3.08 -8.15
CA ILE A 104 -15.14 4.38 -7.83
C ILE A 104 -16.63 4.40 -8.19
N ARG A 105 -17.00 3.87 -9.36
CA ARG A 105 -18.39 3.78 -9.81
C ARG A 105 -19.27 2.99 -8.84
N VAL A 106 -18.79 1.83 -8.39
CA VAL A 106 -19.52 1.01 -7.40
C VAL A 106 -19.64 1.75 -6.06
N ALA A 107 -18.61 2.49 -5.63
CA ALA A 107 -18.67 3.27 -4.39
C ALA A 107 -19.71 4.41 -4.48
N GLU A 108 -19.83 5.09 -5.63
CA GLU A 108 -20.85 6.11 -5.87
C GLU A 108 -22.26 5.53 -5.93
N GLU A 109 -22.45 4.37 -6.57
CA GLU A 109 -23.74 3.66 -6.63
C GLU A 109 -24.22 3.22 -5.23
N GLU A 110 -23.31 2.81 -4.35
CA GLU A 110 -23.63 2.48 -2.95
C GLU A 110 -23.99 3.72 -2.11
N ASP A 111 -23.31 4.85 -2.31
CA ASP A 111 -23.62 6.11 -1.61
C ASP A 111 -24.98 6.66 -2.06
N ALA A 112 -25.30 6.56 -3.36
CA ALA A 112 -26.60 6.94 -3.90
C ALA A 112 -27.75 6.07 -3.36
N ARG A 113 -27.52 4.75 -3.21
CA ARG A 113 -28.49 3.85 -2.57
C ARG A 113 -28.70 4.16 -1.09
N ALA A 114 -27.63 4.42 -0.35
CA ALA A 114 -27.71 4.78 1.06
C ALA A 114 -28.46 6.10 1.27
N PHE A 115 -28.20 7.11 0.43
CA PHE A 115 -28.88 8.40 0.50
C PHE A 115 -30.36 8.31 0.09
N GLY A 116 -30.70 7.51 -0.93
CA GLY A 116 -32.09 7.28 -1.34
C GLY A 116 -32.94 6.63 -0.23
N LEU A 117 -32.37 5.65 0.48
CA LEU A 117 -33.05 4.99 1.62
C LEU A 117 -33.31 5.93 2.80
N LEU A 118 -32.41 6.90 3.06
CA LEU A 118 -32.61 7.91 4.10
C LEU A 118 -33.77 8.86 3.73
N ASN A 119 -33.83 9.28 2.48
CA ASN A 119 -34.86 10.20 1.99
C ASN A 119 -36.25 9.54 1.92
N ASP A 120 -36.33 8.24 1.58
CA ASP A 120 -37.58 7.48 1.64
C ASP A 120 -38.05 7.23 3.09
N ALA A 121 -37.13 7.16 4.06
CA ALA A 121 -37.47 7.04 5.48
C ALA A 121 -38.02 8.35 6.05
N GLU A 122 -37.44 9.51 5.69
CA GLU A 122 -37.95 10.84 6.13
C GLU A 122 -39.30 11.21 5.51
N VAL A 123 -39.63 10.71 4.31
CA VAL A 123 -40.93 11.00 3.64
C VAL A 123 -42.07 10.14 4.18
N ASN A 124 -41.78 9.03 4.86
CA ASN A 124 -42.77 8.10 5.41
C ASN A 124 -42.99 8.25 6.94
N GLU A 125 -42.38 9.26 7.58
CA GLU A 125 -42.64 9.67 8.97
C GLU A 125 -43.47 10.97 9.02
#